data_AF-A0A2T4X8A6-F1
#
_entry.id   AF-A0A2T4X8A6-F1
#
_cell.length_a   1.000
_cell.length_b   1.000
_cell.length_c   1.000
_cell.angle_alpha   90.00
_cell.angle_beta   90.00
_cell.angle_gamma   90.00
#
_symmetry.space_group_name_H-M   'P 1'
#
loop_
_entity.id
_entity.type
_entity.pdbx_description
1 polymer ?
#
loop_
_entity_poly.entity_id
_entity_poly.type
_entity_poly.pdbx_seq_one_letter_code
_entity_poly.pdbx_strand_id
1 'polypeptide(L)'
;MRPILLLFPLFLMGVSTLWSQPQIMLLRQSNEQGFLGIDDAGNHLFELPPGHEPTVRQDRESIRLGNFYKVNLSEGGLPVQYGEHYYLMDIKGNKIADLPDSLNWVSPFQEGYFRAYERYENRRNASWVVYLDKTGKPCFDGQRFWEGSPFVSGVAIVQPDTADDWLLIDLTGHPIANLSDSIPG
;
A
#
# COMPACT_ATOMS: atom_id res chain seq x y z
N MET A 1 6.18 41.05 -57.47
CA MET A 1 5.52 40.90 -56.15
C MET A 1 5.36 39.41 -55.88
N ARG A 2 6.03 38.88 -54.85
CA ARG A 2 5.90 37.47 -54.43
C ARG A 2 4.98 37.40 -53.19
N PRO A 3 4.03 36.46 -53.10
CA PRO A 3 3.19 36.33 -51.92
C PRO A 3 3.97 35.63 -50.80
N ILE A 4 3.88 36.19 -49.59
CA ILE A 4 4.39 35.60 -48.35
C ILE A 4 3.31 34.64 -47.84
N LEU A 5 3.64 33.34 -47.79
CA LEU A 5 2.79 32.31 -47.20
C LEU A 5 3.00 32.34 -45.67
N LEU A 6 2.02 32.85 -44.92
CA LEU A 6 2.02 32.81 -43.46
C LEU A 6 1.56 31.42 -42.99
N LEU A 7 2.51 30.62 -42.50
CA LEU A 7 2.25 29.36 -41.80
C LEU A 7 1.84 29.67 -40.35
N PHE A 8 0.57 29.42 -40.01
CA PHE A 8 0.10 29.39 -38.63
C PHE A 8 0.52 28.07 -37.96
N PRO A 9 1.15 28.09 -36.78
CA PRO A 9 1.36 26.87 -36.01
C PRO A 9 0.03 26.42 -35.39
N LEU A 10 -0.43 25.23 -35.77
CA LEU A 10 -1.56 24.55 -35.16
C LEU A 10 -1.14 24.13 -33.74
N PHE A 11 -1.61 24.84 -32.72
CA PHE A 11 -1.45 24.44 -31.32
C PHE A 11 -2.40 23.26 -31.05
N LEU A 12 -1.90 22.03 -31.10
CA LEU A 12 -2.59 20.87 -30.54
C LEU A 12 -2.60 21.01 -29.01
N MET A 13 -3.69 21.54 -28.46
CA MET A 13 -3.99 21.39 -27.03
C MET A 13 -4.28 19.91 -26.77
N GLY A 14 -3.27 19.19 -26.29
CA GLY A 14 -3.44 17.84 -25.76
C GLY A 14 -4.39 17.90 -24.56
N VAL A 15 -5.59 17.33 -24.72
CA VAL A 15 -6.50 17.09 -23.61
C VAL A 15 -5.85 16.01 -22.75
N SER A 16 -5.17 16.41 -21.68
CA SER A 16 -4.77 15.47 -20.64
C SER A 16 -6.03 15.01 -19.95
N THR A 17 -6.60 13.88 -20.39
CA THR A 17 -7.56 13.16 -19.56
C THR A 17 -6.83 12.76 -18.30
N LEU A 18 -7.14 13.44 -17.19
CA LEU A 18 -6.79 12.98 -15.85
C LEU A 18 -7.52 11.64 -15.68
N TRP A 19 -6.82 10.55 -15.97
CA TRP A 19 -7.34 9.21 -15.71
C TRP A 19 -7.46 9.08 -14.20
N SER A 20 -8.70 9.15 -13.72
CA SER A 20 -9.05 8.78 -12.36
C SER A 20 -8.50 7.38 -12.09
N GLN A 21 -7.67 7.24 -11.05
CA GLN A 21 -7.18 5.93 -10.65
C GLN A 21 -8.40 5.09 -10.22
N PRO A 22 -8.50 3.82 -10.66
CA PRO A 22 -9.65 3.00 -10.32
C PRO A 22 -9.70 2.77 -8.81
N GLN A 23 -10.76 3.27 -8.18
CA GLN A 23 -11.03 3.10 -6.76
C GLN A 23 -12.02 1.97 -6.58
N ILE A 24 -11.82 1.18 -5.54
CA ILE A 24 -12.74 0.10 -5.16
C ILE A 24 -13.36 0.47 -3.83
N MET A 25 -14.66 0.22 -3.72
CA MET A 25 -15.38 0.26 -2.46
C MET A 25 -15.59 -1.17 -1.98
N LEU A 26 -15.17 -1.45 -0.75
CA LEU A 26 -15.43 -2.72 -0.07
C LEU A 26 -16.57 -2.51 0.93
N LEU A 27 -17.61 -3.31 0.79
CA LEU A 27 -18.79 -3.29 1.64
C LEU A 27 -18.94 -4.60 2.37
N ARG A 28 -19.27 -4.52 3.66
CA ARG A 28 -19.67 -5.67 4.48
C ARG A 28 -20.96 -5.35 5.21
N GLN A 29 -21.87 -6.31 5.38
CA GLN A 29 -23.06 -6.06 6.21
C GLN A 29 -22.88 -6.58 7.63
N SER A 30 -22.25 -7.74 7.79
CA SER A 30 -21.90 -8.35 9.07
C SER A 30 -20.60 -9.16 8.93
N ASN A 31 -19.96 -9.56 10.03
CA ASN A 31 -18.75 -10.39 9.96
C ASN A 31 -19.01 -11.81 9.43
N GLU A 32 -20.27 -12.24 9.38
CA GLU A 32 -20.68 -13.54 8.83
C GLU A 32 -20.87 -13.49 7.31
N GLN A 33 -20.97 -12.28 6.76
CA GLN A 33 -21.07 -12.03 5.33
C GLN A 33 -19.72 -11.46 4.91
N GLY A 34 -19.12 -12.03 3.87
CA GLY A 34 -17.83 -11.56 3.39
C GLY A 34 -17.89 -10.13 2.82
N PHE A 35 -16.89 -9.75 2.03
CA PHE A 35 -16.86 -8.42 1.43
C PHE A 35 -17.35 -8.45 -0.01
N LEU A 36 -18.18 -7.46 -0.36
CA LEU A 36 -18.51 -7.13 -1.75
C LEU A 36 -17.59 -6.01 -2.22
N GLY A 37 -16.84 -6.24 -3.29
CA GLY A 37 -16.07 -5.23 -3.99
C GLY A 37 -16.86 -4.64 -5.15
N ILE A 38 -17.02 -3.32 -5.17
CA ILE A 38 -17.68 -2.58 -6.26
C ILE A 38 -16.79 -1.43 -6.76
N ASP A 39 -16.95 -1.05 -8.04
CA ASP A 39 -16.30 0.14 -8.61
C ASP A 39 -17.08 1.44 -8.27
N ASP A 40 -16.56 2.56 -8.74
CA ASP A 40 -17.15 3.91 -8.56
C ASP A 40 -18.50 4.10 -9.28
N ALA A 41 -18.79 3.29 -10.30
CA ALA A 41 -20.09 3.22 -10.96
C ALA A 41 -21.08 2.27 -10.25
N GLY A 42 -20.65 1.56 -9.20
CA GLY A 42 -21.45 0.61 -8.45
C GLY A 42 -21.55 -0.77 -9.11
N ASN A 43 -20.72 -1.06 -10.11
CA ASN A 43 -20.65 -2.38 -10.69
C ASN A 43 -19.94 -3.34 -9.74
N HIS A 44 -20.46 -4.57 -9.66
CA HIS A 44 -19.83 -5.64 -8.90
C HIS A 44 -18.51 -6.08 -9.57
N LEU A 45 -17.42 -6.08 -8.80
CA LEU A 45 -16.10 -6.56 -9.22
C LEU A 45 -15.80 -7.97 -8.71
N PHE A 46 -15.95 -8.20 -7.40
CA PHE A 46 -15.67 -9.49 -6.76
C PHE A 46 -16.34 -9.64 -5.39
N GLU A 47 -16.35 -10.86 -4.87
CA GLU A 47 -16.72 -11.19 -3.49
C GLU A 47 -15.55 -11.86 -2.76
N LEU A 48 -15.27 -11.42 -1.53
CA LEU A 48 -14.42 -12.15 -0.60
C LEU A 48 -15.32 -13.02 0.29
N PRO A 49 -15.01 -14.30 0.52
CA PRO A 49 -15.78 -15.14 1.43
C PRO A 49 -15.70 -14.67 2.89
N PRO A 50 -16.60 -15.12 3.78
CA PRO A 50 -16.46 -14.92 5.22
C PRO A 50 -15.10 -15.40 5.74
N GLY A 51 -14.47 -14.61 6.62
CA GLY A 51 -13.14 -14.89 7.17
C GLY A 51 -11.97 -14.44 6.30
N HIS A 52 -12.22 -13.92 5.09
CA HIS A 52 -11.22 -13.26 4.26
C HIS A 52 -11.28 -11.75 4.51
N GLU A 53 -10.34 -11.25 5.32
CA GLU A 53 -10.34 -9.87 5.81
C GLU A 53 -9.34 -9.02 5.01
N PRO A 54 -9.81 -8.10 4.15
CA PRO A 54 -8.93 -7.21 3.41
C PRO A 54 -8.26 -6.22 4.35
N THR A 55 -6.94 -6.04 4.20
CA THR A 55 -6.24 -5.00 4.95
C THR A 55 -6.46 -3.66 4.27
N VAL A 56 -7.21 -2.80 4.94
CA VAL A 56 -7.67 -1.52 4.42
C VAL A 56 -7.23 -0.38 5.34
N ARG A 57 -6.89 0.76 4.73
CA ARG A 57 -6.68 2.00 5.49
C ARG A 57 -8.05 2.60 5.74
N GLN A 58 -8.44 2.72 7.01
CA GLN A 58 -9.52 3.63 7.34
C GLN A 58 -8.96 5.05 7.30
N ASP A 59 -9.18 5.73 6.19
CA ASP A 59 -8.99 7.17 6.18
C ASP A 59 -9.92 7.80 7.21
N ARG A 60 -9.46 8.88 7.84
CA ARG A 60 -10.30 9.66 8.77
C ARG A 60 -11.34 10.43 7.94
N GLU A 61 -12.37 9.73 7.49
CA GLU A 61 -13.53 10.35 6.86
C GLU A 61 -14.34 11.12 7.90
N SER A 62 -14.98 12.21 7.47
CA SER A 62 -15.87 13.02 8.31
C SER A 62 -17.07 12.22 8.83
N ILE A 63 -17.42 11.12 8.17
CA ILE A 63 -18.46 10.19 8.55
C ILE A 63 -17.85 8.79 8.55
N ARG A 64 -17.77 8.14 9.71
CA ARG A 64 -17.31 6.75 9.81
C ARG A 64 -18.46 5.80 9.50
N LEU A 65 -18.43 5.21 8.31
CA LEU A 65 -19.27 4.08 7.97
C LEU A 65 -18.53 2.79 8.35
N GLY A 66 -18.97 2.12 9.43
CA GLY A 66 -18.21 1.03 10.06
C GLY A 66 -17.92 -0.18 9.18
N ASN A 67 -18.66 -0.35 8.07
CA ASN A 67 -18.53 -1.49 7.17
C ASN A 67 -18.33 -1.09 5.71
N PHE A 68 -17.81 0.11 5.48
CA PHE A 68 -17.52 0.64 4.16
C PHE A 68 -16.07 1.10 4.14
N TYR A 69 -15.32 0.66 3.14
CA TYR A 69 -13.92 0.97 3.01
C TYR A 69 -13.61 1.38 1.58
N LYS A 70 -12.93 2.52 1.45
CA LYS A 70 -12.41 2.97 0.18
C LYS A 70 -10.98 2.49 0.02
N VAL A 71 -10.69 1.79 -1.07
CA VAL A 71 -9.39 1.19 -1.33
C VAL A 71 -8.87 1.67 -2.67
N ASN A 72 -7.62 2.11 -2.68
CA ASN A 72 -6.91 2.39 -3.91
C ASN A 72 -6.02 1.19 -4.28
N LEU A 73 -6.37 0.46 -5.34
CA LEU A 73 -5.54 -0.64 -5.87
C LEU A 73 -4.68 -0.22 -7.07
N SER A 74 -4.67 1.06 -7.45
CA SER A 74 -3.81 1.50 -8.55
C SER A 74 -2.33 1.37 -8.25
N GLU A 75 -1.96 1.37 -6.98
CA GLU A 75 -0.57 1.34 -6.55
C GLU A 75 -0.06 -0.11 -6.37
N GLY A 76 -0.93 -1.07 -6.04
CA GLY A 76 -0.56 -2.47 -5.81
C GLY A 76 -1.75 -3.40 -5.54
N GLY A 77 -1.48 -4.63 -5.11
CA GLY A 77 -2.52 -5.59 -4.74
C GLY A 77 -3.21 -5.26 -3.41
N LEU A 78 -4.37 -5.86 -3.17
CA LEU A 78 -5.06 -5.86 -1.88
C LEU A 78 -4.52 -7.01 -1.02
N PRO A 79 -3.87 -6.76 0.13
CA PRO A 79 -3.59 -7.82 1.08
C PRO A 79 -4.89 -8.30 1.70
N VAL A 80 -5.09 -9.62 1.73
CA VAL A 80 -6.25 -10.25 2.35
C VAL A 80 -5.75 -11.29 3.35
N GLN A 81 -6.18 -11.14 4.60
CA GLN A 81 -5.91 -12.10 5.66
C GLN A 81 -6.92 -13.25 5.59
N TYR A 82 -6.45 -14.48 5.70
CA TYR A 82 -7.29 -15.66 5.87
C TYR A 82 -6.66 -16.60 6.89
N GLY A 83 -7.27 -16.69 8.08
CA GLY A 83 -6.67 -17.37 9.23
C GLY A 83 -5.37 -16.70 9.66
N GLU A 84 -4.27 -17.47 9.70
CA GLU A 84 -2.92 -16.96 10.02
C GLU A 84 -2.13 -16.54 8.77
N HIS A 85 -2.72 -16.62 7.57
CA HIS A 85 -2.03 -16.38 6.31
C HIS A 85 -2.50 -15.09 5.64
N TYR A 86 -1.67 -14.56 4.75
CA TYR A 86 -2.03 -13.45 3.88
C TYR A 86 -1.80 -13.82 2.42
N TYR A 87 -2.62 -13.27 1.53
CA TYR A 87 -2.40 -13.30 0.09
C TYR A 87 -2.68 -11.93 -0.53
N LEU A 88 -2.12 -11.68 -1.70
CA LEU A 88 -2.39 -10.49 -2.50
C LEU A 88 -3.45 -10.78 -3.55
N MET A 89 -4.32 -9.81 -3.79
CA MET A 89 -5.40 -9.89 -4.77
C MET A 89 -5.41 -8.67 -5.69
N ASP A 90 -5.76 -8.86 -6.96
CA ASP A 90 -5.92 -7.76 -7.92
C ASP A 90 -7.33 -7.12 -7.85
N ILE A 91 -7.54 -6.05 -8.65
CA ILE A 91 -8.82 -5.33 -8.76
C ILE A 91 -9.98 -6.19 -9.28
N LYS A 92 -9.69 -7.31 -9.95
CA LYS A 92 -10.69 -8.23 -10.48
C LYS A 92 -10.99 -9.37 -9.50
N GLY A 93 -10.40 -9.37 -8.31
CA GLY A 93 -10.55 -10.43 -7.33
C GLY A 93 -9.65 -11.65 -7.57
N ASN A 94 -8.70 -11.60 -8.51
CA ASN A 94 -7.79 -12.72 -8.73
C ASN A 94 -6.65 -12.66 -7.72
N LYS A 95 -6.30 -13.82 -7.16
CA LYS A 95 -5.11 -13.96 -6.32
C LYS A 95 -3.83 -13.73 -7.16
N ILE A 96 -2.98 -12.83 -6.71
CA ILE A 96 -1.68 -12.50 -7.29
C ILE A 96 -0.59 -13.41 -6.74
N ALA A 97 -0.49 -13.51 -5.41
CA ALA A 97 0.55 -14.28 -4.72
C ALA A 97 0.12 -14.63 -3.29
N ASP A 98 0.64 -15.73 -2.76
CA ASP A 98 0.67 -15.97 -1.31
C ASP A 98 1.80 -15.14 -0.69
N LEU A 99 1.57 -14.61 0.50
CA LEU A 99 2.60 -13.92 1.28
C LEU A 99 3.22 -14.90 2.31
N PRO A 100 4.45 -14.64 2.78
CA PRO A 100 5.11 -15.50 3.76
C PRO A 100 4.28 -15.73 5.04
N ASP A 101 4.21 -16.98 5.49
CA ASP A 101 3.51 -17.39 6.72
C ASP A 101 4.10 -16.78 8.00
N SER A 102 5.32 -16.22 7.92
CA SER A 102 5.95 -15.51 9.03
C SER A 102 5.31 -14.15 9.31
N LEU A 103 4.48 -13.62 8.41
CA LEU A 103 3.84 -12.32 8.57
C LEU A 103 2.63 -12.41 9.51
N ASN A 104 2.54 -11.50 10.48
CA ASN A 104 1.36 -11.37 11.36
C ASN A 104 0.46 -10.19 10.97
N TRP A 105 0.98 -9.23 10.20
CA TRP A 105 0.23 -8.10 9.69
C TRP A 105 0.87 -7.53 8.41
N VAL A 106 0.03 -7.08 7.47
CA VAL A 106 0.47 -6.47 6.20
C VAL A 106 -0.36 -5.21 5.99
N SER A 107 0.28 -4.05 5.83
CA SER A 107 -0.40 -2.78 5.54
C SER A 107 -0.98 -2.76 4.12
N PRO A 108 -1.93 -1.84 3.82
CA PRO A 108 -2.27 -1.51 2.44
C PRO A 108 -1.05 -1.00 1.67
N PHE A 109 -1.05 -1.18 0.35
CA PHE A 109 0.04 -0.69 -0.50
C PHE A 109 0.10 0.83 -0.47
N GLN A 110 1.28 1.39 -0.26
CA GLN A 110 1.50 2.84 -0.21
C GLN A 110 2.89 3.20 -0.73
N GLU A 111 2.94 4.13 -1.68
CA GLU A 111 4.20 4.69 -2.23
C GLU A 111 5.20 3.62 -2.69
N GLY A 112 4.70 2.53 -3.30
CA GLY A 112 5.55 1.48 -3.87
C GLY A 112 5.78 0.27 -2.96
N TYR A 113 5.29 0.28 -1.72
CA TYR A 113 5.55 -0.79 -0.77
C TYR A 113 4.32 -1.20 0.04
N PHE A 114 4.25 -2.49 0.38
CA PHE A 114 3.57 -2.93 1.59
C PHE A 114 4.57 -2.87 2.74
N ARG A 115 4.22 -2.21 3.83
CA ARG A 115 4.87 -2.45 5.12
C ARG A 115 4.24 -3.68 5.77
N ALA A 116 5.03 -4.63 6.25
CA ALA A 116 4.53 -5.81 6.96
C ALA A 116 5.29 -6.02 8.27
N TYR A 117 4.66 -6.74 9.18
CA TYR A 117 5.24 -7.18 10.43
C TYR A 117 5.50 -8.69 10.33
N GLU A 118 6.77 -9.05 10.45
CA GLU A 118 7.26 -10.41 10.45
C GLU A 118 7.51 -10.87 11.88
N ARG A 119 7.02 -12.05 12.24
CA ARG A 119 7.12 -12.61 13.58
C ARG A 119 8.58 -12.72 14.03
N TYR A 120 8.90 -12.13 15.18
CA TYR A 120 10.22 -12.27 15.80
C TYR A 120 10.27 -13.59 16.59
N GLU A 121 10.84 -14.64 15.99
CA GLU A 121 11.07 -15.93 16.63
C GLU A 121 9.82 -16.45 17.40
N ASN A 122 10.01 -17.00 18.60
CA ASN A 122 8.94 -17.45 19.50
C ASN A 122 8.43 -16.34 20.45
N ARG A 123 8.75 -15.07 20.20
CA ARG A 123 8.31 -13.96 21.06
C ARG A 123 7.02 -13.36 20.54
N ARG A 124 5.93 -13.57 21.29
CA ARG A 124 4.57 -13.15 20.91
C ARG A 124 4.41 -11.64 20.68
N ASN A 125 5.25 -10.81 21.31
CA ASN A 125 5.11 -9.35 21.31
C ASN A 125 6.26 -8.62 20.62
N ALA A 126 7.03 -9.31 19.77
CA ALA A 126 8.09 -8.69 18.98
C ALA A 126 7.89 -9.04 17.50
N SER A 127 8.13 -8.09 16.62
CA SER A 127 8.05 -8.30 15.18
C SER A 127 9.07 -7.40 14.49
N TRP A 128 9.68 -7.93 13.44
CA TRP A 128 10.45 -7.12 12.50
C TRP A 128 9.51 -6.41 11.56
N VAL A 129 9.80 -5.16 11.24
CA VAL A 129 9.22 -4.45 10.10
C VAL A 129 9.99 -4.85 8.84
N VAL A 130 9.25 -5.26 7.81
CA VAL A 130 9.77 -5.53 6.47
C VAL A 130 8.96 -4.75 5.44
N TYR A 131 9.59 -4.42 4.31
CA TYR A 131 8.92 -3.81 3.18
C TYR A 131 8.86 -4.81 2.02
N LEU A 132 7.69 -4.92 1.41
CA LEU A 132 7.43 -5.82 0.30
C LEU A 132 7.04 -5.00 -0.93
N ASP A 133 7.44 -5.45 -2.11
CA ASP A 133 7.03 -4.85 -3.38
C ASP A 133 5.56 -5.18 -3.70
N LYS A 134 5.04 -4.66 -4.82
CA LYS A 134 3.66 -4.90 -5.27
C LYS A 134 3.32 -6.37 -5.53
N THR A 135 4.33 -7.25 -5.63
CA THR A 135 4.18 -8.69 -5.83
C THR A 135 4.33 -9.48 -4.53
N GLY A 136 4.60 -8.80 -3.41
CA GLY A 136 4.79 -9.40 -2.10
C GLY A 136 6.22 -9.86 -1.81
N LYS A 137 7.19 -9.48 -2.67
CA LYS A 137 8.59 -9.87 -2.47
C LYS A 137 9.31 -8.89 -1.54
N PRO A 138 10.20 -9.37 -0.66
CA PRO A 138 11.02 -8.49 0.18
C PRO A 138 11.83 -7.49 -0.64
N CYS A 139 11.85 -6.25 -0.19
CA CYS A 139 12.66 -5.16 -0.73
C CYS A 139 13.98 -5.01 0.06
N PHE A 140 14.86 -4.12 -0.41
CA PHE A 140 16.10 -3.73 0.28
C PHE A 140 16.98 -4.93 0.64
N ASP A 141 17.14 -5.86 -0.31
CA ASP A 141 17.88 -7.11 -0.13
C ASP A 141 17.41 -7.96 1.07
N GLY A 142 16.13 -7.84 1.42
CA GLY A 142 15.52 -8.56 2.54
C GLY A 142 15.84 -7.95 3.91
N GLN A 143 16.30 -6.70 3.94
CA GLN A 143 16.55 -5.98 5.20
C GLN A 143 15.29 -5.92 6.07
N ARG A 144 15.53 -6.12 7.37
CA ARG A 144 14.53 -6.05 8.44
C ARG A 144 14.85 -4.85 9.32
N PHE A 145 13.82 -4.23 9.87
CA PHE A 145 13.94 -3.10 10.78
C PHE A 145 13.20 -3.40 12.07
N TRP A 146 13.74 -3.00 13.21
CA TRP A 146 13.04 -3.11 14.48
C TRP A 146 11.75 -2.27 14.48
N GLU A 147 11.84 -1.05 13.97
CA GLU A 147 10.69 -0.18 13.71
C GLU A 147 10.77 0.43 12.30
N GLY A 148 9.62 0.77 11.73
CA GLY A 148 9.54 1.38 10.41
C GLY A 148 8.19 2.04 10.14
N SER A 149 8.20 3.27 9.66
CA SER A 149 6.99 3.99 9.23
C SER A 149 6.52 3.52 7.85
N PRO A 150 5.26 3.77 7.45
CA PRO A 150 4.92 3.78 6.03
C PRO A 150 5.77 4.83 5.30
N PHE A 151 5.97 4.64 3.99
CA PHE A 151 6.55 5.67 3.15
C PHE A 151 5.57 6.84 2.98
N VAL A 152 6.05 8.06 3.19
CA VAL A 152 5.30 9.31 2.97
C VAL A 152 6.22 10.31 2.31
N SER A 153 5.80 10.85 1.16
CA SER A 153 6.59 11.78 0.36
C SER A 153 7.97 11.21 -0.03
N GLY A 154 8.04 9.93 -0.35
CA GLY A 154 9.24 9.25 -0.84
C GLY A 154 10.25 8.85 0.24
N VAL A 155 9.90 8.97 1.52
CA VAL A 155 10.79 8.63 2.64
C VAL A 155 10.08 7.82 3.72
N ALA A 156 10.86 7.03 4.46
CA ALA A 156 10.40 6.33 5.66
C ALA A 156 11.40 6.54 6.80
N ILE A 157 10.90 6.54 8.03
CA ILE A 157 11.72 6.53 9.25
C ILE A 157 11.81 5.07 9.70
N VAL A 158 13.04 4.59 9.92
CA VAL A 158 13.31 3.21 10.31
C VAL A 158 14.32 3.13 11.43
N GLN A 159 14.25 2.05 12.21
CA GLN A 159 15.21 1.69 13.24
C GLN A 159 15.82 0.34 12.87
N PRO A 160 17.07 0.25 12.38
CA PRO A 160 17.63 -0.99 11.84
C PRO A 160 17.82 -2.12 12.87
N ASP A 161 18.07 -1.78 14.13
CA ASP A 161 18.26 -2.72 15.23
C ASP A 161 17.54 -2.20 16.49
N THR A 162 17.63 -2.93 17.59
CA THR A 162 17.11 -2.51 18.90
C THR A 162 17.86 -1.32 19.54
N ALA A 163 18.91 -0.82 18.88
CA ALA A 163 19.69 0.35 19.28
C ALA A 163 18.98 1.67 18.94
N ASP A 164 19.35 2.77 19.60
CA ASP A 164 18.70 4.10 19.50
C ASP A 164 18.93 4.84 18.16
N ASP A 165 19.37 4.15 17.10
CA ASP A 165 19.65 4.76 15.79
C ASP A 165 18.41 4.78 14.90
N TRP A 166 17.92 6.00 14.64
CA TRP A 166 16.79 6.28 13.76
C TRP A 166 17.30 6.83 12.44
N LEU A 167 16.98 6.16 11.34
CA LEU A 167 17.37 6.57 10.00
C LEU A 167 16.16 7.08 9.22
N LEU A 168 16.36 8.13 8.43
CA LEU A 168 15.48 8.48 7.32
C LEU A 168 16.00 7.77 6.07
N ILE A 169 15.20 6.92 5.44
CA ILE A 169 15.56 6.21 4.20
C ILE A 169 14.71 6.69 3.02
N ASP A 170 15.26 6.63 1.80
CA ASP A 170 14.53 6.88 0.56
C ASP A 170 13.75 5.64 0.07
N LEU A 171 13.01 5.79 -1.03
CA LEU A 171 12.29 4.69 -1.68
C LEU A 171 13.21 3.52 -2.10
N THR A 172 14.51 3.74 -2.27
CA THR A 172 15.45 2.66 -2.61
C THR A 172 16.03 1.95 -1.38
N GLY A 173 15.67 2.42 -0.17
CA GLY A 173 16.17 1.89 1.10
C GLY A 173 17.50 2.51 1.53
N HIS A 174 18.01 3.49 0.80
CA HIS A 174 19.27 4.14 1.15
C HIS A 174 19.06 5.18 2.27
N PRO A 175 19.91 5.20 3.32
CA PRO A 175 19.87 6.24 4.34
C PRO A 175 20.15 7.63 3.74
N ILE A 176 19.23 8.55 3.96
CA ILE A 176 19.36 9.98 3.64
C ILE A 176 19.94 10.75 4.84
N ALA A 177 19.52 10.40 6.06
CA ALA A 177 19.95 11.08 7.29
C ALA A 177 19.90 10.16 8.51
N ASN A 178 20.80 10.38 9.48
CA ASN A 178 20.69 9.85 10.83
C ASN A 178 19.95 10.88 11.70
N LEU A 179 18.77 10.51 12.19
CA LEU A 179 17.91 11.38 13.00
C LEU A 179 18.33 11.38 14.47
N SER A 180 19.04 10.37 14.94
CA SER A 180 19.50 10.28 16.34
C SER A 180 20.51 11.37 16.68
N ASP A 181 21.31 11.82 15.70
CA ASP A 181 22.22 12.95 15.87
C ASP A 181 21.49 14.30 16.09
N SER A 182 20.20 14.36 15.76
CA SER A 182 19.38 15.57 15.77
C SER A 182 18.43 15.67 16.97
N ILE A 183 18.33 14.63 17.80
CA ILE A 183 17.50 14.62 19.01
C ILE A 183 18.41 14.99 20.20
N PRO A 184 18.33 16.22 20.75
CA PRO A 184 19.03 16.52 21.98
C PRO A 184 18.45 15.64 23.11
N GLY A 185 19.33 14.93 23.81
CA GLY A 185 19.00 14.10 24.98
C GLY A 185 18.58 14.90 26.21
#